data_AF-A0A3M1PRH2-F1
#
_entry.id   AF-A0A3M1PRH2-F1
#
_cell.length_a   1.000
_cell.length_b   1.000
_cell.length_c   1.000
_cell.angle_alpha   90.00
_cell.angle_beta   90.00
_cell.angle_gamma   90.00
#
_symmetry.space_group_name_H-M   'P 1'
#
loop_
_entity.id
_entity.type
_entity.pdbx_description
1 polymer ?
#
loop_
_entity_poly.entity_id
_entity_poly.type
_entity_poly.pdbx_seq_one_letter_code
_entity_poly.pdbx_strand_id
1 'polypeptide(L)' 'MTIPNRAIVSVPATTTNIGPGFDCLGAALSLRNHFTFTRLDQSIEPVQIVVAGLEAERVKTNETNLA' A
#
# COMPACT_ATOMS: atom_id res chain seq x y z
N MET A 1 28.36 -0.41 -4.17
CA MET A 1 27.12 -1.04 -3.66
C MET A 1 26.00 -0.64 -4.61
N THR A 2 25.38 -1.59 -5.31
CA THR A 2 24.29 -1.33 -6.27
C THR A 2 22.97 -1.25 -5.52
N ILE A 3 22.22 -0.16 -5.72
CA ILE A 3 20.89 0.00 -5.15
C ILE A 3 19.91 -0.81 -6.01
N PRO A 4 19.09 -1.72 -5.44
CA PRO A 4 18.10 -2.47 -6.21
C PRO A 4 17.09 -1.52 -6.87
N ASN A 5 16.77 -1.77 -8.15
CA ASN A 5 15.83 -0.96 -8.92
C ASN A 5 14.36 -1.35 -8.71
N ARG A 6 14.10 -2.49 -8.06
CA ARG A 6 12.75 -3.01 -7.82
C ARG A 6 12.64 -3.64 -6.45
N ALA A 7 11.51 -3.40 -5.79
CA ALA A 7 11.13 -4.04 -4.53
C ALA A 7 9.69 -4.57 -4.63
N ILE A 8 9.45 -5.74 -4.06
CA ILE A 8 8.10 -6.32 -3.92
C ILE A 8 7.84 -6.50 -2.43
N VAL A 9 6.76 -5.90 -1.94
CA VAL A 9 6.35 -5.96 -0.54
C VAL A 9 5.02 -6.69 -0.47
N SER A 10 4.95 -7.74 0.34
CA SER A 10 3.71 -8.45 0.62
C SER A 10 3.32 -8.20 2.07
N VAL A 11 2.16 -7.59 2.32
CA VAL A 11 1.71 -7.12 3.65
C VAL A 11 0.48 -7.92 4.08
N PRO A 12 0.48 -8.58 5.24
CA PRO A 12 -0.69 -9.30 5.72
C PRO A 12 -1.81 -8.34 6.13
N ALA A 13 -3.05 -8.74 5.90
CA ALA A 13 -4.19 -8.17 6.60
C ALA A 13 -4.04 -8.44 8.10
N THR A 14 -4.57 -7.55 8.93
CA THR A 14 -4.50 -7.65 10.40
C THR A 14 -5.89 -7.59 11.01
N THR A 15 -6.02 -8.20 12.18
CA THR A 15 -7.15 -8.01 13.09
C THR A 15 -6.63 -7.68 14.48
N THR A 16 -7.40 -6.95 15.28
CA THR A 16 -7.02 -6.46 16.62
C THR A 16 -8.16 -6.65 17.61
N ASN A 17 -7.94 -6.27 18.88
CA ASN A 17 -8.94 -6.32 19.96
C ASN A 17 -9.47 -7.73 20.21
N ILE A 18 -8.57 -8.71 20.21
CA ILE A 18 -8.90 -10.13 20.37
C ILE A 18 -9.13 -10.43 21.86
N GLY A 19 -10.38 -10.71 22.23
CA GLY A 19 -10.75 -11.10 23.60
C GLY A 19 -10.40 -10.01 24.63
N PRO A 20 -9.75 -10.34 25.77
CA PRO A 20 -9.36 -9.34 26.78
C PRO A 20 -8.24 -8.40 26.31
N GLY A 21 -7.65 -8.64 25.13
CA GLY A 21 -6.50 -7.91 24.60
C GLY A 21 -6.84 -6.62 23.87
N PHE A 22 -7.68 -5.78 24.47
CA PHE A 22 -7.96 -4.44 23.95
C PHE A 22 -6.64 -3.66 23.79
N ASP A 23 -6.44 -3.02 22.63
CA ASP A 23 -5.27 -2.20 22.27
C ASP A 23 -3.89 -2.87 22.34
N CYS A 24 -3.78 -4.17 22.60
CA CYS A 24 -2.49 -4.85 22.73
C CYS A 24 -2.40 -6.20 22.00
N LEU A 25 -3.52 -6.83 21.65
CA LEU A 25 -3.51 -8.05 20.85
C LEU A 25 -3.93 -7.78 19.41
N GLY A 26 -3.12 -8.29 18.49
CA GLY A 26 -3.45 -8.36 17.07
C GLY A 26 -2.87 -9.62 16.43
N ALA A 27 -3.44 -10.01 15.29
CA ALA A 27 -3.02 -11.16 14.52
C ALA A 27 -2.86 -10.79 13.05
N ALA A 28 -1.76 -11.27 12.45
CA ALA A 28 -1.61 -11.27 11.00
C ALA A 28 -2.43 -12.43 10.41
N LEU A 29 -3.20 -12.12 9.37
CA LEU A 29 -4.01 -13.09 8.64
C LEU A 29 -3.31 -13.52 7.35
N SER A 30 -3.77 -14.62 6.76
CA SER A 30 -3.21 -15.14 5.50
C SER A 30 -3.63 -14.35 4.26
N LEU A 31 -4.59 -13.43 4.37
CA LEU A 31 -4.95 -12.48 3.32
C LEU A 31 -3.86 -11.40 3.21
N ARG A 32 -3.43 -11.02 1.99
CA ARG A 32 -2.29 -10.11 1.80
C ARG A 32 -2.50 -9.09 0.69
N ASN A 33 -1.98 -7.88 0.91
CA ASN A 33 -1.75 -6.87 -0.12
C ASN A 33 -0.35 -7.05 -0.72
N HIS A 34 -0.20 -6.75 -2.01
CA HIS A 34 1.08 -6.81 -2.71
C HIS A 34 1.39 -5.45 -3.33
N PHE A 35 2.55 -4.90 -3.01
CA PHE A 35 3.05 -3.64 -3.53
C PHE A 35 4.31 -3.90 -4.34
N THR A 36 4.39 -3.36 -5.55
CA THR A 36 5.59 -3.40 -6.37
C THR A 36 6.08 -1.97 -6.55
N PHE A 37 7.35 -1.73 -6.21
CA PHE A 37 8.02 -0.46 -6.39
C PHE A 37 9.14 -0.62 -7.39
N THR A 38 9.22 0.29 -8.35
CA THR A 38 10.33 0.40 -9.27
C THR A 38 10.90 1.80 -9.14
N ARG A 39 12.21 1.91 -8.94
CA ARG A 39 12.87 3.22 -8.88
C ARG A 39 12.87 3.83 -10.28
N LEU A 40 12.38 5.05 -10.40
CA LEU A 40 12.50 5.84 -11.61
C LEU A 40 13.82 6.61 -11.59
N ASP A 41 14.51 6.68 -12.72
CA ASP A 41 15.77 7.43 -12.82
C ASP A 41 15.53 8.96 -12.89
N GLN A 42 14.32 9.37 -13.23
CA GLN A 42 13.86 10.77 -13.24
C GLN A 42 12.42 10.85 -12.70
N SER A 43 12.09 11.95 -12.02
CA SER A 43 10.70 12.18 -11.57
C SER A 43 9.79 12.38 -12.77
N ILE A 44 8.56 11.86 -12.68
CA ILE A 44 7.49 12.14 -13.63
C ILE A 44 6.63 13.23 -13.00
N GLU A 45 6.66 14.42 -13.61
CA GLU A 45 5.80 15.54 -13.22
C GLU A 45 4.78 15.84 -14.33
N PRO A 46 3.49 16.03 -13.99
CA PRO A 46 2.91 15.86 -12.65
C PRO A 46 2.83 14.38 -12.25
N VAL A 47 2.70 14.11 -10.95
CA VAL A 47 2.43 12.77 -10.41
C VAL A 47 1.25 12.13 -11.14
N GLN A 48 1.45 10.91 -11.63
CA GLN A 48 0.41 10.12 -12.30
C GLN A 48 -0.09 9.02 -11.37
N ILE A 49 -1.39 8.98 -11.12
CA ILE A 49 -2.05 7.96 -10.31
C ILE A 49 -3.07 7.25 -11.20
N VAL A 50 -2.94 5.93 -11.32
CA VAL A 50 -3.88 5.07 -12.06
C VAL A 50 -4.43 4.04 -11.09
N VAL A 51 -5.76 3.93 -11.02
CA VAL A 51 -6.48 2.99 -10.14
C VAL A 51 -7.34 2.10 -11.00
N ALA A 52 -7.37 0.80 -10.69
CA ALA A 52 -8.16 -0.19 -11.40
C ALA A 52 -8.77 -1.18 -10.40
N GLY A 53 -9.88 -1.80 -10.78
CA GLY A 53 -10.60 -2.76 -9.95
C GLY A 53 -11.85 -2.17 -9.29
N LEU A 54 -12.37 -2.89 -8.30
CA LEU A 54 -13.58 -2.50 -7.57
C LEU A 54 -13.33 -1.21 -6.78
N GLU A 55 -14.31 -0.30 -6.79
CA GLU A 55 -14.26 1.01 -6.11
C GLU A 55 -13.17 1.98 -6.62
N ALA A 56 -12.60 1.77 -7.82
CA ALA A 56 -11.56 2.65 -8.35
C ALA A 56 -12.01 4.12 -8.43
N GLU A 57 -13.28 4.35 -8.73
CA GLU A 57 -13.94 5.65 -8.79
C GLU A 57 -13.99 6.40 -7.44
N ARG A 58 -13.77 5.70 -6.32
CA ARG A 58 -13.75 6.29 -4.97
C ARG A 58 -12.37 6.82 -4.57
N VAL A 59 -11.34 6.55 -5.35
CA VAL A 59 -9.97 6.99 -5.08
C VAL A 59 -9.65 8.20 -5.95
N LYS A 60 -9.38 9.35 -5.34
CA LYS A 60 -8.92 10.54 -6.07
C LYS A 60 -7.55 10.27 -6.70
N THR A 61 -7.35 10.61 -7.96
CA THR A 61 -6.08 10.38 -8.68
C THR A 61 -5.32 11.67 -8.99
N ASN A 62 -5.71 12.77 -8.36
CA ASN A 62 -5.09 14.08 -8.49
C ASN A 62 -4.28 14.44 -7.23
N GLU A 63 -3.71 15.64 -7.23
CA GLU A 63 -2.87 16.20 -6.16
C GLU A 63 -3.54 16.27 -4.78
N THR A 64 -4.87 16.06 -4.68
CA THR A 64 -5.63 16.07 -3.42
C THR A 64 -5.83 14.68 -2.80
N ASN A 65 -5.18 13.63 -3.33
CA ASN A 65 -5.34 12.23 -2.86
C ASN A 65 -4.97 12.01 -1.38
N LEU A 66 -4.12 12.85 -0.77
CA LEU A 66 -3.62 12.70 0.61
C LEU A 66 -4.06 13.83 1.56
N ALA A 67 -5.02 14.66 1.16
CA ALA A 67 -5.52 15.79 1.94
C ALA A 67 -6.71 15.43 2.83
#